data_AF-A0A2G8RYI0-F1
#
_entry.id   AF-A0A2G8RYI0-F1
#
_cell.length_a   1.000
_cell.length_b   1.000
_cell.length_c   1.000
_cell.angle_alpha   90.00
_cell.angle_beta   90.00
_cell.angle_gamma   90.00
#
_symmetry.space_group_name_H-M   'P 1'
#
loop_
_entity.id
_entity.type
_entity.pdbx_description
1 polymer ?
#
loop_
_entity_poly.entity_id
_entity_poly.type
_entity_poly.pdbx_seq_one_letter_code
_entity_poly.pdbx_strand_id
1 'polypeptide(L)'
;MANFIPSEVVQSTKDGVLPLPFQLKTNSSSHLLPMQWILTEHDIQLSSTVSLIAQSILSVVFVVAYQRARSTLLKRSASGSLQRGSLVHLAALVAMAFLALANVIMSILDSRSIAGYQGKLDTAYKTFDDQYFLFMSVRGVQFYLFMAQTMVANMLMIYTFYAKSECDDYPRAGSHAIGYAILGNIFGFCAFANSLWAFEFLFLSAGINVLTSVPLMWASLRNSDTAWGPRAAVRFLCSRKFFDAMIQSAALYRVASLSLLVTFHLDPNVLFYPNISILSPLMGIAFSLAAMSKYRSSSYSESDGAIHLQEDLLVAAEEALVEKEEAAEA
;
A
#
# COMPACT_ATOMS: atom_id res chain seq x y z
N MET A 1 8.67 54.28 34.69
CA MET A 1 7.30 54.69 35.09
C MET A 1 6.32 53.63 34.59
N ALA A 2 5.37 53.25 35.45
CA ALA A 2 4.40 52.13 35.37
C ALA A 2 5.00 50.75 35.69
N ASN A 3 5.30 50.44 36.96
CA ASN A 3 4.43 49.99 38.08
C ASN A 3 4.03 48.50 38.03
N PHE A 4 4.83 47.74 38.77
CA PHE A 4 4.55 46.48 39.46
C PHE A 4 3.21 46.52 40.22
N ILE A 5 2.42 45.45 40.11
CA ILE A 5 1.38 45.09 41.10
C ILE A 5 1.50 43.59 41.36
N PRO A 6 1.98 43.15 42.53
CA PRO A 6 1.76 41.80 43.03
C PRO A 6 0.54 41.80 43.96
N SER A 7 -0.45 40.97 43.65
CA SER A 7 -1.55 40.67 44.57
C SER A 7 -1.27 39.34 45.27
N GLU A 8 -0.87 39.44 46.54
CA GLU A 8 -0.91 38.37 47.53
C GLU A 8 -2.37 38.06 47.97
N VAL A 9 -2.47 36.97 48.75
CA VAL A 9 -3.56 36.59 49.67
C VAL A 9 -4.73 35.89 48.96
N VAL A 10 -5.08 34.62 49.25
CA VAL A 10 -5.67 34.14 50.51
C VAL A 10 -5.39 32.64 50.72
N GLN A 11 -4.77 32.30 51.86
CA GLN A 11 -4.96 31.01 52.54
C GLN A 11 -6.31 31.04 53.28
N SER A 12 -7.13 30.01 53.09
CA SER A 12 -8.24 29.72 54.00
C SER A 12 -8.37 28.20 54.18
N THR A 13 -7.81 27.75 55.30
CA THR A 13 -8.14 26.51 56.01
C THR A 13 -9.65 26.41 56.27
N LYS A 14 -10.26 25.27 55.97
CA LYS A 14 -11.32 24.73 56.82
C LYS A 14 -11.49 23.22 56.67
N ASP A 15 -11.46 22.61 57.84
CA ASP A 15 -11.49 21.19 58.15
C ASP A 15 -12.81 20.51 57.82
N GLY A 16 -12.75 19.18 57.71
CA GLY A 16 -13.83 18.32 58.19
C GLY A 16 -14.54 17.49 57.13
N VAL A 17 -13.90 16.39 56.68
CA VAL A 17 -14.64 15.23 56.17
C VAL A 17 -14.02 13.95 56.74
N LEU A 18 -14.90 13.13 57.33
CA LEU A 18 -14.64 11.94 58.12
C LEU A 18 -13.81 10.85 57.42
N PRO A 19 -12.99 10.07 58.15
CA PRO A 19 -12.46 8.81 57.66
C PRO A 19 -13.54 7.71 57.79
N LEU A 20 -14.07 7.24 56.67
CA LEU A 20 -14.85 6.00 56.61
C LEU A 20 -13.89 4.80 56.71
N PRO A 21 -14.21 3.77 57.52
CA PRO A 21 -13.41 2.57 57.62
C PRO A 21 -13.85 1.53 56.59
N PHE A 22 -12.91 0.65 56.23
CA PHE A 22 -13.14 -0.65 55.60
C PHE A 22 -13.75 -0.66 54.19
N GLN A 23 -12.87 -0.76 53.19
CA GLN A 23 -13.14 -1.60 52.03
C GLN A 23 -12.00 -2.59 51.84
N LEU A 24 -12.40 -3.85 51.68
CA LEU A 24 -11.57 -5.05 51.57
C LEU A 24 -10.43 -4.85 50.56
N LYS A 25 -9.19 -5.01 51.05
CA LYS A 25 -8.03 -5.25 50.21
C LYS A 25 -8.11 -6.69 49.69
N THR A 26 -8.79 -6.89 48.56
CA THR A 26 -8.73 -8.14 47.80
C THR A 26 -7.34 -8.24 47.16
N ASN A 27 -6.40 -8.81 47.92
CA ASN A 27 -5.13 -9.32 47.41
C ASN A 27 -5.38 -10.53 46.48
N SER A 28 -5.93 -10.27 45.30
CA SER A 28 -5.79 -11.17 44.15
C SER A 28 -4.92 -10.46 43.12
N SER A 29 -3.68 -10.17 43.54
CA SER A 29 -2.58 -9.81 42.65
C SER A 29 -2.18 -11.08 41.89
N SER A 30 -2.99 -11.48 40.92
CA SER A 30 -2.47 -12.30 39.83
C SER A 30 -1.37 -11.47 39.17
N HIS A 31 -0.13 -11.75 39.57
CA HIS A 31 1.11 -11.33 38.93
C HIS A 31 1.17 -11.92 37.50
N LEU A 32 0.20 -11.56 36.66
CA LEU A 32 0.52 -11.28 35.27
C LEU A 32 1.33 -10.00 35.36
N LEU A 33 2.65 -10.15 35.51
CA LEU A 33 3.59 -9.08 35.25
C LEU A 33 3.08 -8.42 33.97
N PRO A 34 2.62 -7.15 34.00
CA PRO A 34 2.41 -6.44 32.76
C PRO A 34 3.75 -6.59 32.06
N MET A 35 3.74 -7.21 30.88
CA MET A 35 4.89 -7.24 29.98
C MET A 35 5.07 -5.78 29.56
N GLN A 36 5.58 -4.98 30.48
CA GLN A 36 5.77 -3.56 30.38
C GLN A 36 7.07 -3.47 29.62
N TRP A 37 6.93 -3.44 28.30
CA TRP A 37 8.01 -3.23 27.36
C TRP A 37 8.73 -1.96 27.80
N ILE A 38 9.86 -2.11 28.51
CA ILE A 38 10.79 -1.02 28.79
C ILE A 38 11.55 -0.80 27.48
N LEU A 39 10.85 -0.23 26.49
CA LEU A 39 11.49 0.35 25.33
C LEU A 39 11.99 1.71 25.76
N THR A 40 13.31 1.85 25.68
CA THR A 40 13.99 3.06 26.10
C THR A 40 13.86 4.12 25.02
N GLU A 41 14.00 5.40 25.38
CA GLU A 41 14.04 6.51 24.42
C GLU A 41 15.06 6.27 23.29
N HIS A 42 16.16 5.60 23.64
CA HIS A 42 17.19 5.17 22.72
C HIS A 42 16.65 4.24 21.61
N ASP A 43 15.73 3.32 21.93
CA ASP A 43 15.18 2.37 20.96
C ASP A 43 14.25 3.05 19.95
N ILE A 44 13.48 4.05 20.40
CA ILE A 44 12.65 4.89 19.52
C ILE A 44 13.55 5.67 18.55
N GLN A 45 14.59 6.33 19.07
CA GLN A 45 15.52 7.12 18.24
C GLN A 45 16.29 6.24 17.24
N LEU A 46 16.75 5.07 17.69
CA LEU A 46 17.42 4.10 16.83
C LEU A 46 16.48 3.61 15.72
N SER A 47 15.26 3.20 16.07
CA SER A 47 14.27 2.73 15.09
C SER A 47 13.90 3.80 14.07
N SER A 48 13.68 5.05 14.50
CA SER A 48 13.43 6.19 13.61
C SER A 48 14.62 6.46 12.68
N THR A 49 15.85 6.37 13.18
CA THR A 49 17.06 6.60 12.37
C THR A 49 17.26 5.50 11.33
N VAL A 50 17.14 4.24 11.75
CA VAL A 50 17.23 3.07 10.85
C VAL A 50 16.14 3.14 9.77
N SER A 51 14.92 3.49 10.16
CA SER A 51 13.81 3.67 9.22
C SER A 51 14.09 4.78 8.21
N LEU A 52 14.59 5.93 8.64
CA LEU A 52 14.89 7.05 7.75
C LEU A 52 15.99 6.71 6.74
N ILE A 53 17.01 5.97 7.16
CA ILE A 53 18.07 5.45 6.27
C ILE A 53 17.45 4.48 5.25
N ALA A 54 16.69 3.48 5.71
CA ALA A 54 16.06 2.50 4.85
C ALA A 54 15.09 3.16 3.85
N GLN A 55 14.26 4.08 4.33
CA GLN A 55 13.33 4.85 3.52
C GLN A 55 14.07 5.68 2.47
N SER A 56 15.17 6.35 2.83
CA SER A 56 15.97 7.14 1.89
C SER A 56 16.55 6.26 0.76
N ILE A 57 17.10 5.09 1.10
CA ILE A 57 17.62 4.12 0.11
C ILE A 57 16.48 3.66 -0.82
N LEU A 58 15.35 3.24 -0.23
CA LEU A 58 14.19 2.78 -1.00
C LEU A 58 13.60 3.88 -1.88
N SER A 59 13.60 5.13 -1.43
CA SER A 59 13.13 6.27 -2.23
C SER A 59 14.01 6.52 -3.45
N VAL A 60 15.33 6.35 -3.35
CA VAL A 60 16.22 6.43 -4.53
C VAL A 60 15.89 5.32 -5.53
N VAL A 61 15.77 4.07 -5.04
CA VAL A 61 15.38 2.92 -5.88
C VAL A 61 14.02 3.16 -6.53
N PHE A 62 13.06 3.70 -5.78
CA PHE A 62 11.75 4.06 -6.26
C PHE A 62 11.80 5.11 -7.37
N VAL A 63 12.56 6.20 -7.20
CA VAL A 63 12.70 7.23 -8.24
C VAL A 63 13.24 6.63 -9.54
N VAL A 64 14.25 5.75 -9.47
CA VAL A 64 14.78 5.08 -10.66
C VAL A 64 13.72 4.20 -11.31
N ALA A 65 12.97 3.42 -10.53
CA ALA A 65 11.89 2.57 -11.02
C ALA A 65 10.76 3.39 -11.66
N TYR A 66 10.37 4.49 -11.00
CA TYR A 66 9.37 5.45 -11.47
C TYR A 66 9.77 6.07 -12.81
N GLN A 67 11.00 6.56 -12.95
CA GLN A 67 11.46 7.18 -14.19
C GLN A 67 11.45 6.17 -15.35
N ARG A 68 11.87 4.92 -15.10
CA ARG A 68 11.81 3.84 -16.11
C ARG A 68 10.37 3.50 -16.49
N ALA A 69 9.47 3.35 -15.53
CA ALA A 69 8.07 3.07 -15.77
C ALA A 69 7.39 4.20 -16.55
N ARG A 70 7.62 5.46 -16.14
CA ARG A 70 7.12 6.66 -16.81
C ARG A 70 7.63 6.79 -18.23
N SER A 71 8.93 6.59 -18.47
CA SER A 71 9.51 6.65 -19.82
C SER A 71 8.88 5.59 -20.74
N THR A 72 8.70 4.37 -20.23
CA THR A 72 8.05 3.27 -20.96
C THR A 72 6.61 3.64 -21.35
N LEU A 73 5.87 4.21 -20.40
CA LEU A 73 4.50 4.70 -20.59
C LEU A 73 4.39 5.82 -21.62
N LEU A 74 5.26 6.84 -21.53
CA LEU A 74 5.25 7.98 -22.43
C LEU A 74 5.66 7.63 -23.86
N LYS A 75 6.63 6.72 -24.05
CA LYS A 75 7.01 6.25 -25.39
C LYS A 75 5.84 5.64 -26.15
N ARG A 76 4.97 4.90 -25.46
CA ARG A 76 3.74 4.33 -26.04
C ARG A 76 2.67 5.39 -26.31
N SER A 77 2.56 6.38 -25.43
CA SER A 77 1.67 7.52 -25.68
C SER A 77 2.06 8.27 -26.97
N ALA A 78 3.35 8.33 -27.29
CA ALA A 78 3.85 8.98 -28.51
C ALA A 78 3.64 8.13 -29.78
N SER A 79 3.52 6.81 -29.67
CA SER A 79 3.31 5.91 -30.83
C SER A 79 1.85 5.87 -31.33
N GLY A 80 1.01 6.83 -30.94
CA GLY A 80 -0.35 6.99 -31.48
C GLY A 80 -1.42 6.04 -30.90
N SER A 81 -1.04 4.93 -30.25
CA SER A 81 -1.99 4.00 -29.59
C SER A 81 -2.26 4.38 -28.14
N LEU A 82 -2.73 5.61 -27.92
CA LEU A 82 -3.03 6.14 -26.59
C LEU A 82 -4.30 5.47 -26.01
N GLN A 83 -4.15 4.22 -25.61
CA GLN A 83 -5.20 3.45 -24.97
C GLN A 83 -5.49 4.11 -23.63
N ARG A 84 -6.76 4.45 -23.37
CA ARG A 84 -7.25 5.14 -22.15
C ARG A 84 -6.68 4.56 -20.85
N GLY A 85 -6.39 3.25 -20.84
CA GLY A 85 -5.73 2.57 -19.73
C GLY A 85 -4.32 3.06 -19.40
N SER A 86 -3.50 3.40 -20.39
CA SER A 86 -2.12 3.89 -20.17
C SER A 86 -2.08 5.21 -19.39
N LEU A 87 -3.04 6.11 -19.66
CA LEU A 87 -3.16 7.39 -18.97
C LEU A 87 -3.57 7.19 -17.50
N VAL A 88 -4.50 6.27 -17.23
CA VAL A 88 -4.91 5.92 -15.85
C VAL A 88 -3.73 5.37 -15.06
N HIS A 89 -2.93 4.47 -15.64
CA HIS A 89 -1.75 3.92 -14.97
C HIS A 89 -0.67 4.99 -14.75
N LEU A 90 -0.47 5.90 -15.71
CA LEU A 90 0.44 7.02 -15.57
C LEU A 90 -0.01 7.97 -14.45
N ALA A 91 -1.29 8.33 -14.41
CA ALA A 91 -1.83 9.20 -13.36
C ALA A 91 -1.66 8.58 -11.97
N ALA A 92 -1.99 7.29 -11.82
CA ALA A 92 -1.77 6.56 -10.58
C ALA A 92 -0.27 6.47 -10.21
N LEU A 93 0.61 6.26 -11.20
CA LEU A 93 2.07 6.27 -10.99
C LEU A 93 2.58 7.62 -10.46
N VAL A 94 2.10 8.74 -11.02
CA VAL A 94 2.45 10.08 -10.57
C VAL A 94 1.91 10.34 -9.16
N ALA A 95 0.67 9.95 -8.88
CA ALA A 95 0.06 10.10 -7.55
C ALA A 95 0.85 9.31 -6.49
N MET A 96 1.19 8.04 -6.76
CA MET A 96 2.02 7.21 -5.88
C MET A 96 3.39 7.86 -5.61
N ALA A 97 3.99 8.46 -6.65
CA ALA A 97 5.29 9.13 -6.51
C ALA A 97 5.22 10.40 -5.65
N PHE A 98 4.21 11.22 -5.87
CA PHE A 98 3.97 12.40 -5.06
C PHE A 98 3.73 12.05 -3.58
N LEU A 99 2.86 11.05 -3.32
CA LEU A 99 2.57 10.60 -1.97
C LEU A 99 3.80 10.01 -1.28
N ALA A 100 4.62 9.22 -1.99
CA ALA A 100 5.85 8.65 -1.44
C ALA A 100 6.85 9.75 -1.08
N LEU A 101 7.02 10.74 -1.96
CA LEU A 101 7.90 11.88 -1.71
C LEU A 101 7.43 12.70 -0.51
N ALA A 102 6.13 13.00 -0.43
CA ALA A 102 5.56 13.69 0.72
C ALA A 102 5.83 12.91 2.02
N ASN A 103 5.70 11.57 1.99
CA ASN A 103 5.94 10.75 3.18
C ASN A 103 7.40 10.77 3.65
N VAL A 104 8.36 10.81 2.72
CA VAL A 104 9.79 11.00 3.02
C VAL A 104 10.05 12.36 3.63
N ILE A 105 9.47 13.42 3.06
CA ILE A 105 9.59 14.79 3.58
C ILE A 105 9.06 14.85 5.01
N MET A 106 7.89 14.25 5.28
CA MET A 106 7.34 14.18 6.63
C MET A 106 8.26 13.41 7.58
N SER A 107 8.90 12.34 7.12
CA SER A 107 9.86 11.57 7.94
C SER A 107 11.12 12.37 8.29
N ILE A 108 11.61 13.19 7.37
CA ILE A 108 12.70 14.14 7.63
C ILE A 108 12.24 15.20 8.63
N LEU A 109 11.02 15.74 8.51
CA LEU A 109 10.49 16.74 9.44
C LEU A 109 10.30 16.16 10.86
N ASP A 110 9.80 14.93 10.98
CA ASP A 110 9.64 14.22 12.27
C ASP A 110 10.99 14.11 12.99
N SER A 111 12.04 13.68 12.26
CA SER A 111 13.38 13.50 12.82
C SER A 111 14.02 14.79 13.36
N ARG A 112 13.62 15.96 12.85
CA ARG A 112 14.12 17.27 13.32
C ARG A 112 13.47 17.71 14.63
N SER A 113 12.23 17.32 14.88
CA SER A 113 11.49 17.71 16.09
C SER A 113 12.10 17.11 17.36
N ILE A 114 12.72 15.93 17.23
CA ILE A 114 13.39 15.20 18.32
C ILE A 114 14.66 15.93 18.79
N ALA A 115 15.33 16.67 17.91
CA ALA A 115 16.56 17.39 18.25
C ALA A 115 16.34 18.66 19.11
N GLY A 116 15.09 19.12 19.29
CA GLY A 116 14.77 20.38 19.98
C GLY A 116 13.89 20.25 21.23
N TYR A 117 13.27 19.09 21.49
CA TYR A 117 12.34 18.90 22.60
C TYR A 117 12.97 18.08 23.74
N GLN A 118 13.91 18.70 24.47
CA GLN A 118 14.38 18.17 25.75
C GLN A 118 13.23 18.22 26.77
N GLY A 119 12.67 17.07 27.14
CA GLY A 119 12.21 16.88 28.52
C GLY A 119 10.74 16.54 28.81
N LYS A 120 9.89 16.17 27.84
CA LYS A 120 8.58 15.55 28.17
C LYS A 120 8.24 14.39 27.23
N LEU A 121 8.77 13.21 27.59
CA LEU A 121 8.46 11.91 26.98
C LEU A 121 7.00 11.46 27.18
N ASP A 122 6.27 12.12 28.07
CA ASP A 122 4.89 11.79 28.49
C ASP A 122 3.84 11.96 27.38
N THR A 123 4.16 12.66 26.29
CA THR A 123 3.22 12.89 25.18
C THR A 123 3.15 11.72 24.21
N ALA A 124 4.21 10.92 24.04
CA ALA A 124 4.24 9.82 23.07
C ALA A 124 3.37 8.62 23.48
N TYR A 125 3.09 8.44 24.78
CA TYR A 125 2.24 7.36 25.30
C TYR A 125 0.77 7.78 25.52
N LYS A 126 0.48 9.08 25.66
CA LYS A 126 -0.89 9.64 25.66
C LYS A 126 -1.49 9.80 24.26
N THR A 127 -0.73 9.50 23.22
CA THR A 127 -1.06 9.75 21.79
C THR A 127 -2.29 9.03 21.26
N PHE A 128 -2.67 7.88 21.83
CA PHE A 128 -3.87 7.15 21.42
C PHE A 128 -5.11 7.45 22.26
N ASP A 129 -4.95 8.03 23.46
CA ASP A 129 -6.08 8.48 24.29
C ASP A 129 -6.67 9.81 23.79
N ASP A 130 -5.87 10.61 23.07
CA ASP A 130 -6.30 11.90 22.55
C ASP A 130 -6.88 11.76 21.13
N GLN A 131 -8.22 11.79 21.02
CA GLN A 131 -8.98 11.53 19.78
C GLN A 131 -8.54 12.37 18.57
N TYR A 132 -7.90 13.51 18.80
CA TYR A 132 -7.49 14.47 17.77
C TYR A 132 -6.01 14.35 17.34
N PHE A 133 -5.21 13.51 18.01
CA PHE A 133 -3.75 13.49 17.82
C PHE A 133 -3.30 12.92 16.46
N LEU A 134 -4.03 11.92 15.93
CA LEU A 134 -3.77 11.37 14.60
C LEU A 134 -3.95 12.40 13.47
N PHE A 135 -4.63 13.52 13.73
CA PHE A 135 -4.88 14.55 12.72
C PHE A 135 -3.86 15.69 12.70
N MET A 136 -3.21 15.96 13.83
CA MET A 136 -2.35 17.15 14.00
C MET A 136 -0.86 16.83 14.16
N SER A 137 -0.50 15.54 14.17
CA SER A 137 0.90 15.10 14.29
C SER A 137 1.52 14.77 12.92
N VAL A 138 2.83 14.96 12.79
CA VAL A 138 3.60 14.59 11.58
C VAL A 138 3.42 13.10 11.26
N ARG A 139 3.44 12.26 12.29
CA ARG A 139 3.19 10.82 12.23
C ARG A 139 1.78 10.47 11.75
N GLY A 140 0.78 11.22 12.18
CA GLY A 140 -0.58 11.12 11.68
C GLY A 140 -0.69 11.42 10.19
N VAL A 141 -0.04 12.49 9.72
CA VAL A 141 0.00 12.82 8.29
C VAL A 141 0.71 11.73 7.48
N GLN A 142 1.81 11.17 7.97
CA GLN A 142 2.49 10.03 7.31
C GLN A 142 1.56 8.83 7.13
N PHE A 143 0.80 8.52 8.17
CA PHE A 143 -0.21 7.46 8.11
C PHE A 143 -1.28 7.76 7.05
N TYR A 144 -1.81 8.99 6.98
CA TYR A 144 -2.76 9.36 5.93
C TYR A 144 -2.17 9.30 4.52
N LEU A 145 -0.90 9.71 4.33
CA LEU A 145 -0.22 9.58 3.05
C LEU A 145 -0.08 8.12 2.62
N PHE A 146 0.25 7.23 3.56
CA PHE A 146 0.29 5.79 3.32
C PHE A 146 -1.08 5.21 2.97
N MET A 147 -2.13 5.65 3.67
CA MET A 147 -3.51 5.24 3.40
C MET A 147 -3.96 5.69 2.01
N ALA A 148 -3.62 6.93 1.61
CA ALA A 148 -3.86 7.43 0.27
C ALA A 148 -3.14 6.60 -0.80
N GLN A 149 -1.89 6.17 -0.56
CA GLN A 149 -1.17 5.28 -1.48
C GLN A 149 -1.89 3.93 -1.62
N THR A 150 -2.37 3.38 -0.51
CA THR A 150 -3.12 2.13 -0.50
C THR A 150 -4.44 2.28 -1.28
N MET A 151 -5.14 3.40 -1.12
CA MET A 151 -6.35 3.69 -1.91
C MET A 151 -6.05 3.80 -3.40
N VAL A 152 -5.00 4.52 -3.81
CA VAL A 152 -4.60 4.62 -5.23
C VAL A 152 -4.29 3.26 -5.81
N ALA A 153 -3.58 2.41 -5.07
CA ALA A 153 -3.28 1.04 -5.49
C ALA A 153 -4.54 0.18 -5.61
N ASN A 154 -5.45 0.25 -4.63
CA ASN A 154 -6.71 -0.48 -4.65
C ASN A 154 -7.59 -0.06 -5.84
N MET A 155 -7.70 1.25 -6.11
CA MET A 155 -8.44 1.76 -7.28
C MET A 155 -7.85 1.25 -8.59
N LEU A 156 -6.52 1.21 -8.73
CA LEU A 156 -5.90 0.69 -9.94
C LEU A 156 -6.12 -0.82 -10.09
N MET A 157 -6.05 -1.58 -9.01
CA MET A 157 -6.35 -3.02 -9.05
C MET A 157 -7.77 -3.29 -9.51
N ILE A 158 -8.73 -2.57 -8.94
CA ILE A 158 -10.14 -2.66 -9.30
C ILE A 158 -10.31 -2.28 -10.76
N TYR A 159 -9.70 -1.18 -11.21
CA TYR A 159 -9.72 -0.77 -12.61
C TYR A 159 -9.14 -1.86 -13.53
N THR A 160 -8.03 -2.48 -13.14
CA THR A 160 -7.39 -3.56 -13.91
C THR A 160 -8.27 -4.81 -13.95
N PHE A 161 -8.91 -5.15 -12.84
CA PHE A 161 -9.84 -6.27 -12.78
C PHE A 161 -11.10 -6.02 -13.61
N TYR A 162 -11.66 -4.82 -13.55
CA TYR A 162 -12.77 -4.39 -14.38
C TYR A 162 -12.42 -4.44 -15.87
N ALA A 163 -11.28 -3.84 -16.26
CA ALA A 163 -10.83 -3.86 -17.65
C ALA A 163 -10.59 -5.28 -18.18
N LYS A 164 -10.09 -6.19 -17.33
CA LYS A 164 -9.92 -7.59 -17.69
C LYS A 164 -11.27 -8.32 -17.81
N SER A 165 -12.20 -8.03 -16.90
CA SER A 165 -13.56 -8.58 -16.90
C SER A 165 -14.34 -8.22 -18.17
N GLU A 166 -14.09 -7.05 -18.74
CA GLU A 166 -14.72 -6.57 -19.98
C GLU A 166 -14.16 -7.29 -21.22
N CYS A 167 -12.89 -7.72 -21.18
CA CYS A 167 -12.27 -8.49 -22.26
C CYS A 167 -12.64 -9.98 -22.26
N ASP A 168 -12.80 -10.59 -21.09
CA ASP A 168 -12.98 -12.04 -20.94
C ASP A 168 -14.48 -12.47 -20.85
N ASP A 169 -15.42 -11.61 -21.27
CA ASP A 169 -16.89 -11.84 -21.21
C ASP A 169 -17.39 -12.37 -19.84
N TYR A 170 -16.79 -11.88 -18.75
CA TYR A 170 -17.07 -12.35 -17.38
C TYR A 170 -17.79 -11.29 -16.53
N PRO A 171 -19.05 -10.93 -16.83
CA PRO A 171 -19.73 -9.75 -16.27
C PRO A 171 -19.87 -9.76 -14.74
N ARG A 172 -19.86 -10.94 -14.11
CA ARG A 172 -19.92 -11.07 -12.64
C ARG A 172 -18.67 -10.51 -11.96
N ALA A 173 -17.51 -10.61 -12.58
CA ALA A 173 -16.25 -10.12 -12.02
C ALA A 173 -16.28 -8.57 -11.90
N GLY A 174 -16.73 -7.86 -12.94
CA GLY A 174 -16.88 -6.40 -12.90
C GLY A 174 -17.74 -5.91 -11.72
N SER A 175 -18.86 -6.58 -11.44
CA SER A 175 -19.76 -6.21 -10.34
C SER A 175 -19.09 -6.29 -8.95
N HIS A 176 -18.28 -7.33 -8.72
CA HIS A 176 -17.52 -7.47 -7.47
C HIS A 176 -16.43 -6.39 -7.35
N ALA A 177 -15.74 -6.06 -8.44
CA ALA A 177 -14.74 -4.98 -8.46
C ALA A 177 -15.35 -3.65 -8.03
N ILE A 178 -16.50 -3.29 -8.61
CA ILE A 178 -17.22 -2.06 -8.31
C ILE A 178 -17.68 -2.07 -6.84
N GLY A 179 -18.24 -3.19 -6.36
CA GLY A 179 -18.63 -3.35 -4.96
C GLY A 179 -17.46 -3.10 -4.01
N TYR A 180 -16.31 -3.73 -4.25
CA TYR A 180 -15.10 -3.51 -3.46
C TYR A 180 -14.57 -2.07 -3.55
N ALA A 181 -14.74 -1.40 -4.69
CA ALA A 181 -14.38 0.01 -4.85
C ALA A 181 -15.22 0.92 -3.97
N ILE A 182 -16.54 0.70 -3.98
CA ILE A 182 -17.49 1.49 -3.20
C ILE A 182 -17.24 1.26 -1.71
N LEU A 183 -17.12 0.00 -1.29
CA LEU A 183 -16.76 -0.34 0.10
C LEU A 183 -15.43 0.29 0.51
N GLY A 184 -14.38 0.15 -0.31
CA GLY A 184 -13.07 0.75 -0.03
C GLY A 184 -13.12 2.26 0.10
N ASN A 185 -13.87 2.96 -0.76
CA ASN A 185 -14.02 4.42 -0.67
C ASN A 185 -14.82 4.86 0.55
N ILE A 186 -15.95 4.20 0.86
CA ILE A 186 -16.77 4.54 2.02
C ILE A 186 -15.95 4.37 3.29
N PHE A 187 -15.30 3.22 3.47
CA PHE A 187 -14.46 2.98 4.63
C PHE A 187 -13.24 3.89 4.66
N GLY A 188 -12.62 4.20 3.52
CA GLY A 188 -11.50 5.16 3.44
C GLY A 188 -11.92 6.57 3.86
N PHE A 189 -13.13 6.99 3.47
CA PHE A 189 -13.70 8.26 3.88
C PHE A 189 -14.05 8.27 5.37
N CYS A 190 -14.68 7.21 5.89
CA CYS A 190 -14.97 7.06 7.33
C CYS A 190 -13.68 7.02 8.17
N ALA A 191 -12.64 6.33 7.69
CA ALA A 191 -11.30 6.32 8.27
C ALA A 191 -10.67 7.72 8.32
N PHE A 192 -10.90 8.53 7.30
CA PHE A 192 -10.44 9.91 7.27
C PHE A 192 -11.23 10.80 8.24
N ALA A 193 -12.51 10.51 8.47
CA ALA A 193 -13.34 11.27 9.40
C ALA A 193 -13.07 10.91 10.88
N ASN A 194 -12.61 9.70 11.17
CA ASN A 194 -12.43 9.22 12.54
C ASN A 194 -11.25 8.23 12.64
N SER A 195 -10.32 8.54 13.55
CA SER A 195 -9.06 7.81 13.72
C SER A 195 -9.22 6.32 14.05
N LEU A 196 -10.27 5.94 14.78
CA LEU A 196 -10.57 4.53 15.09
C LEU A 196 -10.91 3.74 13.82
N TRP A 197 -11.60 4.37 12.88
CA TRP A 197 -12.02 3.74 11.62
C TRP A 197 -10.85 3.51 10.66
N ALA A 198 -9.73 4.18 10.87
CA ALA A 198 -8.55 3.96 10.06
C ALA A 198 -7.90 2.59 10.30
N PHE A 199 -8.03 2.03 11.50
CA PHE A 199 -7.64 0.66 11.79
C PHE A 199 -8.59 -0.34 11.15
N GLU A 200 -9.89 -0.13 11.27
CA GLU A 200 -10.90 -0.96 10.60
C GLU A 200 -10.71 -0.96 9.08
N PHE A 201 -10.33 0.18 8.50
CA PHE A 201 -9.97 0.27 7.10
C PHE A 201 -8.74 -0.58 6.75
N LEU A 202 -7.72 -0.67 7.61
CA LEU A 202 -6.58 -1.57 7.34
C LEU A 202 -7.02 -3.03 7.30
N PHE A 203 -7.89 -3.46 8.23
CA PHE A 203 -8.48 -4.79 8.21
C PHE A 203 -9.32 -5.04 6.96
N LEU A 204 -10.18 -4.09 6.60
CA LEU A 204 -11.04 -4.19 5.43
C LEU A 204 -10.24 -4.16 4.13
N SER A 205 -9.24 -3.28 4.01
CA SER A 205 -8.35 -3.21 2.85
C SER A 205 -7.54 -4.49 2.72
N ALA A 206 -7.05 -5.07 3.82
CA ALA A 206 -6.42 -6.38 3.80
C ALA A 206 -7.40 -7.46 3.31
N GLY A 207 -8.64 -7.47 3.82
CA GLY A 207 -9.69 -8.38 3.39
C GLY A 207 -10.04 -8.25 1.90
N ILE A 208 -10.28 -7.02 1.42
CA ILE A 208 -10.55 -6.73 0.01
C ILE A 208 -9.37 -7.17 -0.85
N ASN A 209 -8.13 -6.88 -0.44
CA ASN A 209 -6.94 -7.30 -1.16
C ASN A 209 -6.84 -8.82 -1.18
N VAL A 210 -7.19 -9.52 -0.10
CA VAL A 210 -7.27 -10.99 -0.02
C VAL A 210 -8.33 -11.57 -0.97
N LEU A 211 -9.52 -10.98 -0.97
CA LEU A 211 -10.65 -11.46 -1.77
C LEU A 211 -10.47 -11.20 -3.26
N THR A 212 -9.81 -10.10 -3.65
CA THR A 212 -9.61 -9.73 -5.06
C THR A 212 -8.42 -10.43 -5.70
N SER A 213 -7.31 -10.62 -4.97
CA SER A 213 -6.13 -11.25 -5.57
C SER A 213 -6.14 -12.77 -5.62
N VAL A 214 -6.93 -13.47 -4.80
CA VAL A 214 -7.05 -14.94 -4.91
C VAL A 214 -7.63 -15.33 -6.28
N PRO A 215 -8.74 -14.72 -6.76
CA PRO A 215 -9.25 -14.94 -8.11
C PRO A 215 -8.26 -14.55 -9.22
N LEU A 216 -7.57 -13.41 -9.09
CA LEU A 216 -6.58 -12.96 -10.08
C LEU A 216 -5.39 -13.93 -10.18
N MET A 217 -4.85 -14.36 -9.04
CA MET A 217 -3.75 -15.32 -8.99
C MET A 217 -4.22 -16.69 -9.51
N TRP A 218 -5.42 -17.12 -9.13
CA TRP A 218 -6.03 -18.36 -9.64
C TRP A 218 -6.22 -18.33 -11.15
N ALA A 219 -6.76 -17.24 -11.70
CA ALA A 219 -6.92 -17.05 -13.14
C ALA A 219 -5.57 -17.02 -13.87
N SER A 220 -4.55 -16.40 -13.28
CA SER A 220 -3.19 -16.38 -13.85
C SER A 220 -2.53 -17.77 -13.83
N LEU A 221 -2.78 -18.56 -12.77
CA LEU A 221 -2.22 -19.91 -12.62
C LEU A 221 -2.94 -20.93 -13.50
N ARG A 222 -4.23 -20.75 -13.77
CA ARG A 222 -5.02 -21.66 -14.61
C ARG A 222 -4.52 -21.68 -16.06
N ASN A 223 -3.95 -20.58 -16.54
CA ASN A 223 -3.40 -20.45 -17.90
C ASN A 223 -1.93 -20.89 -18.00
N SER A 224 -1.31 -21.34 -16.91
CA SER A 224 0.04 -21.92 -16.95
C SER A 224 -0.05 -23.44 -16.93
N ASP A 225 0.28 -24.09 -18.04
CA ASP A 225 0.46 -25.55 -18.19
C ASP A 225 1.65 -26.10 -17.37
N THR A 226 1.96 -25.52 -16.22
CA THR A 226 3.06 -25.94 -15.37
C THR A 226 2.66 -27.15 -14.55
N ALA A 227 3.24 -28.30 -14.89
CA ALA A 227 3.17 -29.53 -14.12
C ALA A 227 3.54 -29.29 -12.65
N TRP A 228 2.67 -29.71 -11.74
CA TRP A 228 2.75 -29.47 -10.29
C TRP A 228 3.77 -30.39 -9.59
N GLY A 229 5.07 -30.16 -9.85
CA GLY A 229 6.17 -30.81 -9.12
C GLY A 229 6.92 -29.83 -8.21
N PRO A 230 7.56 -30.28 -7.11
CA PRO A 230 8.27 -29.40 -6.17
C PRO A 230 9.43 -28.62 -6.84
N ARG A 231 10.11 -29.22 -7.82
CA ARG A 231 11.15 -28.52 -8.63
C ARG A 231 10.56 -27.50 -9.60
N ALA A 232 9.38 -27.78 -10.16
CA ALA A 232 8.66 -26.84 -11.01
C ALA A 232 8.09 -25.68 -10.20
N ALA A 233 7.63 -25.94 -8.96
CA ALA A 233 7.18 -24.92 -8.02
C ALA A 233 8.32 -23.97 -7.62
N VAL A 234 9.52 -24.46 -7.30
CA VAL A 234 10.68 -23.60 -7.02
C VAL A 234 11.09 -22.78 -8.24
N ARG A 235 11.15 -23.39 -9.43
CA ARG A 235 11.41 -22.64 -10.67
C ARG A 235 10.33 -21.61 -10.96
N PHE A 236 9.07 -21.90 -10.65
CA PHE A 236 7.96 -20.97 -10.78
C PHE A 236 8.07 -19.83 -9.78
N LEU A 237 8.37 -20.09 -8.50
CA LEU A 237 8.60 -19.06 -7.47
C LEU A 237 9.77 -18.14 -7.80
N CYS A 238 10.83 -18.67 -8.42
CA CYS A 238 11.94 -17.87 -8.94
C CYS A 238 11.67 -17.33 -10.35
N SER A 239 10.54 -17.67 -10.96
CA SER A 239 10.22 -17.22 -12.31
C SER A 239 9.74 -15.78 -12.29
N ARG A 240 10.05 -15.08 -13.38
CA ARG A 240 9.54 -13.74 -13.62
C ARG A 240 8.02 -13.68 -13.68
N LYS A 241 7.35 -14.76 -14.12
CA LYS A 241 5.89 -14.87 -14.12
C LYS A 241 5.29 -14.83 -12.71
N PHE A 242 5.96 -15.44 -11.72
CA PHE A 242 5.52 -15.37 -10.33
C PHE A 242 5.73 -13.98 -9.73
N PHE A 243 6.85 -13.32 -10.02
CA PHE A 243 7.05 -11.93 -9.59
C PHE A 243 6.03 -10.99 -10.23
N ASP A 244 5.78 -11.11 -11.53
CA ASP A 244 4.74 -10.34 -12.23
C ASP A 244 3.36 -10.66 -11.64
N ALA A 245 3.06 -11.92 -11.32
CA ALA A 245 1.82 -12.32 -10.67
C ALA A 245 1.70 -11.77 -9.24
N MET A 246 2.73 -11.85 -8.39
CA MET A 246 2.73 -11.30 -7.03
C MET A 246 2.57 -9.77 -7.03
N ILE A 247 3.24 -9.12 -7.96
CA ILE A 247 3.19 -7.67 -8.14
C ILE A 247 1.80 -7.26 -8.66
N GLN A 248 1.24 -7.99 -9.63
CA GLN A 248 -0.12 -7.76 -10.15
C GLN A 248 -1.21 -8.14 -9.13
N SER A 249 -0.96 -9.15 -8.30
CA SER A 249 -1.90 -9.61 -7.27
C SER A 249 -1.84 -8.74 -6.02
N ALA A 250 -1.06 -7.67 -6.02
CA ALA A 250 -0.88 -6.82 -4.86
C ALA A 250 -0.51 -7.58 -3.58
N ALA A 251 0.19 -8.72 -3.69
CA ALA A 251 0.60 -9.50 -2.54
C ALA A 251 1.43 -8.65 -1.57
N LEU A 252 2.24 -7.75 -2.12
CA LEU A 252 3.02 -6.77 -1.36
C LEU A 252 2.14 -5.83 -0.52
N TYR A 253 0.98 -5.41 -1.02
CA TYR A 253 0.04 -4.58 -0.27
C TYR A 253 -0.64 -5.36 0.85
N ARG A 254 -0.90 -6.66 0.65
CA ARG A 254 -1.41 -7.54 1.71
C ARG A 254 -0.39 -7.72 2.83
N VAL A 255 0.86 -8.00 2.46
CA VAL A 255 1.97 -8.14 3.42
C VAL A 255 2.20 -6.82 4.15
N ALA A 256 2.12 -5.68 3.45
CA ALA A 256 2.19 -4.36 4.05
C ALA A 256 1.06 -4.13 5.08
N SER A 257 -0.20 -4.36 4.70
CA SER A 257 -1.34 -4.17 5.62
C SER A 257 -1.29 -5.10 6.83
N LEU A 258 -0.92 -6.38 6.63
CA LEU A 258 -0.80 -7.34 7.72
C LEU A 258 0.38 -7.04 8.63
N SER A 259 1.53 -6.65 8.06
CA SER A 259 2.69 -6.19 8.80
C SER A 259 2.33 -4.97 9.67
N LEU A 260 1.59 -4.00 9.12
CA LEU A 260 1.13 -2.85 9.88
C LEU A 260 0.24 -3.24 11.06
N LEU A 261 -0.72 -4.14 10.85
CA LEU A 261 -1.60 -4.63 11.90
C LEU A 261 -0.83 -5.33 13.03
N VAL A 262 0.12 -6.19 12.66
CA VAL A 262 1.00 -6.87 13.62
C VAL A 262 1.87 -5.84 14.36
N THR A 263 2.55 -4.95 13.64
CA THR A 263 3.40 -3.92 14.29
C THR A 263 2.61 -2.96 15.14
N PHE A 264 1.35 -2.66 14.81
CA PHE A 264 0.47 -1.84 15.63
C PHE A 264 0.13 -2.51 16.96
N HIS A 265 -0.17 -3.82 16.94
CA HIS A 265 -0.47 -4.58 18.15
C HIS A 265 0.77 -4.82 19.03
N LEU A 266 1.94 -4.92 18.41
CA LEU A 266 3.20 -5.12 19.13
C LEU A 266 3.71 -3.82 19.74
N ASP A 267 3.92 -2.79 18.91
CA ASP A 267 4.34 -1.46 19.37
C ASP A 267 4.01 -0.37 18.33
N PRO A 268 3.04 0.52 18.62
CA PRO A 268 2.65 1.57 17.69
C PRO A 268 3.70 2.68 17.54
N ASN A 269 4.64 2.82 18.49
CA ASN A 269 5.65 3.87 18.48
C ASN A 269 6.96 3.40 17.84
N VAL A 270 7.43 2.20 18.19
CA VAL A 270 8.75 1.70 17.80
C VAL A 270 8.69 0.91 16.48
N LEU A 271 7.59 0.21 16.22
CA LEU A 271 7.50 -0.68 15.06
C LEU A 271 6.57 -0.12 13.97
N PHE A 272 5.41 0.40 14.35
CA PHE A 272 4.37 0.78 13.38
C PHE A 272 4.76 1.94 12.47
N TYR A 273 5.15 3.11 13.00
CA TYR A 273 5.51 4.26 12.17
C TYR A 273 6.76 4.01 11.29
N PRO A 274 7.83 3.40 11.81
CA PRO A 274 8.96 2.95 10.99
C PRO A 274 8.53 2.04 9.84
N ASN A 275 7.63 1.10 10.09
CA ASN A 275 7.11 0.19 9.08
C ASN A 275 6.30 0.95 8.02
N ILE A 276 5.44 1.91 8.39
CA ILE A 276 4.73 2.80 7.45
C ILE A 276 5.72 3.52 6.52
N SER A 277 6.76 4.12 7.10
CA SER A 277 7.77 4.88 6.35
C SER A 277 8.53 4.02 5.35
N ILE A 278 8.85 2.77 5.69
CA ILE A 278 9.54 1.81 4.81
C ILE A 278 8.59 1.25 3.73
N LEU A 279 7.36 0.92 4.11
CA LEU A 279 6.39 0.31 3.18
C LEU A 279 5.93 1.28 2.10
N SER A 280 5.89 2.58 2.39
CA SER A 280 5.50 3.62 1.43
C SER A 280 6.31 3.63 0.13
N PRO A 281 7.66 3.78 0.13
CA PRO A 281 8.46 3.68 -1.08
C PRO A 281 8.46 2.27 -1.66
N LEU A 282 8.37 1.22 -0.84
CA LEU A 282 8.28 -0.18 -1.29
C LEU A 282 7.04 -0.41 -2.17
N MET A 283 5.89 0.11 -1.77
CA MET A 283 4.66 0.09 -2.57
C MET A 283 4.83 0.84 -3.90
N GLY A 284 5.51 1.98 -3.88
CA GLY A 284 5.84 2.73 -5.10
C GLY A 284 6.73 1.92 -6.06
N ILE A 285 7.74 1.23 -5.54
CA ILE A 285 8.62 0.35 -6.34
C ILE A 285 7.81 -0.76 -6.98
N ALA A 286 7.05 -1.52 -6.18
CA ALA A 286 6.23 -2.62 -6.67
C ALA A 286 5.24 -2.14 -7.73
N PHE A 287 4.58 -1.00 -7.52
CA PHE A 287 3.68 -0.40 -8.47
C PHE A 287 4.38 -0.03 -9.79
N SER A 288 5.58 0.56 -9.72
CA SER A 288 6.37 0.91 -10.92
C SER A 288 6.77 -0.33 -11.72
N LEU A 289 7.15 -1.40 -11.03
CA LEU A 289 7.42 -2.70 -11.65
C LEU A 289 6.16 -3.31 -12.26
N ALA A 290 5.02 -3.22 -11.57
CA ALA A 290 3.71 -3.70 -12.04
C ALA A 290 3.35 -3.05 -13.37
N ALA A 291 3.45 -1.72 -13.41
CA ALA A 291 3.23 -0.94 -14.60
C ALA A 291 4.11 -1.48 -15.74
N MET A 292 5.44 -1.56 -15.55
CA MET A 292 6.35 -2.09 -16.57
C MET A 292 6.05 -3.53 -17.03
N SER A 293 5.63 -4.42 -16.13
CA SER A 293 5.32 -5.83 -16.45
C SER A 293 4.14 -5.97 -17.41
N LYS A 294 3.09 -5.18 -17.17
CA LYS A 294 1.86 -5.17 -17.97
C LYS A 294 2.16 -4.74 -19.40
N TYR A 295 3.08 -3.78 -19.57
CA TYR A 295 3.48 -3.31 -20.90
C TYR A 295 4.33 -4.31 -21.67
N ARG A 296 5.21 -5.06 -21.01
CA ARG A 296 6.00 -6.08 -21.71
C ARG A 296 5.14 -7.25 -22.18
N SER A 297 4.16 -7.65 -21.38
CA SER A 297 3.27 -8.76 -21.74
C SER A 297 2.38 -8.43 -22.95
N SER A 298 1.94 -7.17 -23.10
CA SER A 298 1.16 -6.79 -24.28
C SER A 298 1.96 -6.84 -25.59
N SER A 299 3.24 -6.46 -25.56
CA SER A 299 4.08 -6.49 -26.77
C SER A 299 4.36 -7.91 -27.27
N TYR A 300 4.40 -8.90 -26.38
CA TYR A 300 4.52 -10.31 -26.79
C TYR A 300 3.22 -10.81 -27.42
N SER A 301 2.06 -10.50 -26.83
CA SER A 301 0.76 -10.93 -27.36
C SER A 301 0.42 -10.29 -28.72
N GLU A 302 0.84 -9.03 -28.94
CA GLU A 302 0.62 -8.31 -30.19
C GLU A 302 1.57 -8.81 -31.30
N SER A 303 2.78 -9.26 -30.92
CA SER A 303 3.71 -9.95 -31.83
C SER A 303 3.20 -11.33 -32.23
N ASP A 304 2.66 -12.12 -31.30
CA ASP A 304 2.10 -13.45 -31.58
C ASP A 304 0.85 -13.34 -32.47
N GLY A 305 -0.02 -12.37 -32.19
CA GLY A 305 -1.17 -12.09 -33.03
C GLY A 305 -0.79 -11.63 -34.43
N ALA A 306 0.27 -10.83 -34.57
CA ALA A 306 0.79 -10.41 -35.88
C ALA A 306 1.42 -11.58 -36.65
N ILE A 307 2.07 -12.52 -35.96
CA ILE A 307 2.60 -13.75 -36.57
C ILE A 307 1.46 -14.64 -37.04
N HIS A 308 0.41 -14.84 -36.24
CA HIS A 308 -0.75 -15.62 -36.65
C HIS A 308 -1.54 -14.97 -37.79
N LEU A 309 -1.71 -13.64 -37.79
CA LEU A 309 -2.33 -12.93 -38.92
C LEU A 309 -1.49 -13.04 -40.19
N GLN A 310 -0.17 -13.07 -40.05
CA GLN A 310 0.75 -13.27 -41.17
C GLN A 310 0.72 -14.73 -41.67
N GLU A 311 0.57 -15.72 -40.78
CA GLU A 311 0.35 -17.12 -41.14
C GLU A 311 -1.00 -17.31 -41.84
N ASP A 312 -2.09 -16.74 -41.31
CA ASP A 312 -3.43 -16.82 -41.91
C ASP A 312 -3.47 -16.17 -43.31
N LEU A 313 -2.78 -15.03 -43.49
CA LEU A 313 -2.64 -14.39 -44.79
C LEU A 313 -1.79 -15.22 -45.76
N LEU A 314 -0.79 -15.94 -45.25
CA LEU A 314 0.06 -16.80 -46.06
C LEU A 314 -0.69 -18.05 -46.51
N VAL A 315 -1.47 -18.67 -45.62
CA VAL A 315 -2.37 -19.80 -45.93
C VAL A 315 -3.42 -19.40 -46.95
N ALA A 316 -4.09 -18.24 -46.77
CA ALA A 316 -5.07 -17.74 -47.73
C ALA A 316 -4.46 -17.44 -49.11
N ALA A 317 -3.20 -16.99 -49.16
CA ALA A 317 -2.49 -16.77 -50.42
C ALA A 317 -2.10 -18.09 -51.11
N GLU A 318 -1.78 -19.14 -50.34
CA GLU A 318 -1.47 -20.47 -50.83
C GLU A 318 -2.72 -21.14 -51.43
N GLU A 319 -3.86 -21.06 -50.74
CA GLU A 319 -5.15 -21.56 -51.25
C GLU A 319 -5.57 -20.87 -52.56
N ALA A 320 -5.39 -19.54 -52.65
CA ALA A 320 -5.70 -18.78 -53.86
C ALA A 320 -4.75 -19.08 -55.04
N LEU A 321 -3.55 -19.59 -54.78
CA LEU A 321 -2.63 -20.07 -55.82
C LEU A 321 -3.05 -21.44 -56.34
N VAL A 322 -3.44 -22.35 -55.44
CA VAL A 322 -3.95 -23.69 -55.81
C VAL A 322 -5.20 -23.58 -56.67
N GLU A 323 -6.15 -22.71 -56.30
CA GLU A 323 -7.39 -22.49 -57.08
C GLU A 323 -7.11 -21.94 -58.48
N LYS A 324 -6.06 -21.12 -58.64
CA LYS A 324 -5.64 -20.61 -59.96
C LYS A 324 -4.95 -21.65 -60.83
N GLU A 325 -4.22 -22.59 -60.22
CA GLU A 325 -3.56 -23.68 -60.93
C GLU A 325 -4.58 -24.70 -61.43
N GLU A 326 -5.55 -25.10 -60.59
CA GLU A 326 -6.67 -25.96 -60.99
C GLU A 326 -7.52 -25.34 -62.10
N ALA A 327 -7.76 -24.02 -62.07
CA ALA A 327 -8.49 -23.31 -63.12
C ALA A 327 -7.72 -23.18 -64.45
N ALA A 328 -6.40 -23.33 -64.44
CA ALA A 328 -5.57 -23.29 -65.65
C ALA A 328 -5.42 -24.66 -66.32
N GLU A 329 -5.62 -25.75 -65.57
CA GLU A 329 -5.60 -27.12 -66.10
C GLU A 329 -6.96 -27.56 -66.69
N ALA A 330 -8.06 -26.89 -66.33
CA ALA A 330 -9.42 -27.13 -66.83
C ALA A 330 -9.71 -26.44 -68.18
#